data_AF-A0A930TZU8-F1
#
_entry.id   AF-A0A930TZU8-F1
#
_cell.length_a   1.000
_cell.length_b   1.000
_cell.length_c   1.000
_cell.angle_alpha   90.00
_cell.angle_beta   90.00
_cell.angle_gamma   90.00
#
_symmetry.space_group_name_H-M   'P 1'
#
loop_
_entity.id
_entity.type
_entity.pdbx_description
1 polymer ?
#
loop_
_entity_poly.entity_id
_entity_poly.type
_entity_poly.pdbx_seq_one_letter_code
_entity_poly.pdbx_strand_id
1 'polypeptide(L)'
;MSIRQSHYETLLAAYSNHAGAIALFKKYRPYLEMIPSMRRPKESVIPIPLPLVRTRNAVPASGTTGTTIAPGDVIRLPCDVAVLMCDPEWKVKTGVEVFIFIHRPYEDFSDLLARWRQTQIWLDKEYEWLMPSRYKHILSEGTDDTRPLFVLFPDTPERIRQGLRGACLPYVIQTVQTPEDDLDEEPVSTPETVMPELDGQ
;
A
#
# COMPACT_ATOMS: atom_id res chain seq x y z
N MET A 1 3.66 -10.07 -17.52
CA MET A 1 3.98 -8.72 -18.02
C MET A 1 4.95 -8.05 -17.04
N SER A 2 5.44 -6.84 -17.27
CA SER A 2 6.18 -6.10 -16.23
C SER A 2 5.22 -5.16 -15.51
N ILE A 3 5.39 -5.01 -14.19
CA ILE A 3 4.57 -4.10 -13.38
C ILE A 3 4.79 -2.66 -13.85
N ARG A 4 3.71 -1.95 -14.19
CA ARG A 4 3.75 -0.55 -14.66
C ARG A 4 3.41 0.42 -13.55
N GLN A 5 3.80 1.68 -13.76
CA GLN A 5 3.42 2.76 -12.84
C GLN A 5 1.90 2.90 -12.73
N SER A 6 1.17 2.74 -13.83
CA SER A 6 -0.29 2.78 -13.86
C SER A 6 -0.94 1.69 -12.98
N HIS A 7 -0.34 0.50 -12.88
CA HIS A 7 -0.80 -0.55 -11.96
C HIS A 7 -0.68 -0.12 -10.50
N TYR A 8 0.48 0.43 -10.13
CA TYR A 8 0.72 0.97 -8.78
C TYR A 8 -0.27 2.11 -8.45
N GLU A 9 -0.39 3.10 -9.33
CA GLU A 9 -1.28 4.26 -9.11
C GLU A 9 -2.74 3.85 -9.00
N THR A 10 -3.17 2.85 -9.79
CA THR A 10 -4.53 2.29 -9.71
C THR A 10 -4.82 1.71 -8.32
N LEU A 11 -3.87 0.96 -7.74
CA LEU A 11 -4.03 0.42 -6.39
C LEU A 11 -3.93 1.48 -5.30
N LEU A 12 -3.03 2.45 -5.45
CA LEU A 12 -2.93 3.58 -4.52
C LEU A 12 -4.27 4.34 -4.46
N ALA A 13 -4.84 4.67 -5.61
CA ALA A 13 -6.15 5.32 -5.70
C ALA A 13 -7.28 4.46 -5.13
N ALA A 14 -7.27 3.15 -5.40
CA ALA A 14 -8.26 2.22 -4.87
C ALA A 14 -8.20 2.14 -3.34
N TYR A 15 -7.01 2.01 -2.75
CA TYR A 15 -6.86 1.86 -1.29
C TYR A 15 -6.94 3.18 -0.53
N SER A 16 -6.86 4.32 -1.21
CA SER A 16 -7.11 5.66 -0.63
C SER A 16 -8.56 5.87 -0.19
N ASN A 17 -9.49 5.01 -0.62
CA ASN A 17 -10.90 5.09 -0.23
C ASN A 17 -11.33 3.89 0.64
N HIS A 18 -12.37 4.11 1.44
CA HIS A 18 -12.87 3.13 2.40
C HIS A 18 -13.26 1.80 1.73
N ALA A 19 -13.91 1.86 0.56
CA ALA A 19 -14.39 0.66 -0.12
C ALA A 19 -13.22 -0.23 -0.57
N GLY A 20 -12.18 0.36 -1.15
CA GLY A 20 -10.99 -0.37 -1.59
C GLY A 20 -10.14 -0.87 -0.41
N ALA A 21 -9.96 -0.07 0.65
CA ALA A 21 -9.26 -0.52 1.85
C ALA A 21 -9.97 -1.73 2.53
N ILE A 22 -11.30 -1.68 2.64
CA ILE A 22 -12.09 -2.80 3.17
C ILE A 22 -12.02 -4.01 2.23
N ALA A 23 -12.08 -3.79 0.91
CA ALA A 23 -11.96 -4.86 -0.08
C ALA A 23 -10.57 -5.54 -0.01
N LEU A 24 -9.51 -4.78 0.26
CA LEU A 24 -8.18 -5.31 0.52
C LEU A 24 -8.16 -6.19 1.77
N PHE A 25 -8.73 -5.73 2.89
CA PHE A 25 -8.80 -6.54 4.12
C PHE A 25 -9.65 -7.80 3.96
N LYS A 26 -10.67 -7.80 3.10
CA LYS A 26 -11.37 -9.06 2.75
C LYS A 26 -10.45 -10.11 2.12
N LYS A 27 -9.37 -9.69 1.44
CA LYS A 27 -8.34 -10.60 0.93
C LYS A 27 -7.33 -11.03 1.99
N TYR A 28 -7.22 -10.30 3.10
CA TYR A 28 -6.39 -10.65 4.25
C TYR A 28 -7.20 -10.61 5.55
N ARG A 29 -7.93 -11.71 5.77
CA ARG A 29 -8.92 -11.86 6.84
C ARG A 29 -8.45 -11.44 8.24
N PRO A 30 -7.20 -11.70 8.68
CA PRO A 30 -6.75 -11.28 10.00
C PRO A 30 -6.91 -9.78 10.29
N TYR A 31 -6.77 -8.92 9.28
CA TYR A 31 -6.97 -7.47 9.46
C TYR A 31 -8.43 -7.05 9.28
N LEU A 32 -9.22 -7.80 8.53
CA LEU A 32 -10.67 -7.58 8.48
C LEU A 32 -11.31 -7.78 9.85
N GLU A 33 -10.87 -8.79 10.59
CA GLU A 33 -11.36 -9.13 11.91
C GLU A 33 -10.98 -8.09 12.98
N MET A 34 -10.03 -7.20 12.68
CA MET A 34 -9.64 -6.08 13.54
C MET A 34 -10.52 -4.84 13.35
N ILE A 35 -11.42 -4.81 12.37
CA ILE A 35 -12.32 -3.66 12.16
C ILE A 35 -13.30 -3.57 13.34
N PRO A 36 -13.32 -2.45 14.09
CA PRO A 36 -14.13 -2.33 15.31
C PRO A 36 -15.64 -2.56 15.09
N SER A 37 -16.19 -2.14 13.94
CA SER A 37 -17.58 -2.41 13.60
C SER A 37 -17.80 -2.79 12.14
N MET A 38 -18.14 -4.05 11.90
CA MET A 38 -18.58 -4.53 10.60
C MET A 38 -19.97 -4.05 10.18
N ARG A 39 -20.77 -3.49 11.11
CA ARG A 39 -22.05 -2.83 10.79
C ARG A 39 -21.85 -1.44 10.18
N ARG A 40 -20.79 -0.74 10.57
CA ARG A 40 -20.41 0.59 10.06
C ARG A 40 -18.95 0.60 9.60
N PRO A 41 -18.56 -0.22 8.61
CA PRO A 41 -17.15 -0.44 8.32
C PRO A 41 -16.49 0.80 7.71
N LYS A 42 -17.24 1.63 6.97
CA LYS A 42 -16.75 2.91 6.42
C LYS A 42 -16.48 3.97 7.50
N GLU A 43 -17.10 3.85 8.67
CA GLU A 43 -16.84 4.74 9.80
C GLU A 43 -15.78 4.15 10.74
N SER A 44 -15.48 2.86 10.58
CA SER A 44 -14.55 2.12 11.43
C SER A 44 -13.12 2.06 10.89
N VAL A 45 -12.89 2.55 9.67
CA VAL A 45 -11.56 2.61 9.05
C VAL A 45 -11.34 3.98 8.45
N ILE A 46 -10.13 4.51 8.57
CA ILE A 46 -9.74 5.80 7.97
C ILE A 46 -8.49 5.56 7.13
N PRO A 47 -8.63 5.38 5.80
CA PRO A 47 -7.49 5.34 4.91
C PRO A 47 -6.91 6.74 4.74
N ILE A 48 -5.60 6.85 4.92
CA ILE A 48 -4.80 8.07 4.75
C ILE A 48 -3.70 7.73 3.74
N PRO A 49 -3.83 8.16 2.48
CA PRO A 49 -2.78 7.96 1.49
C PRO A 49 -1.58 8.87 1.76
N LEU A 50 -0.38 8.37 1.43
CA LEU A 50 0.91 9.07 1.57
C LEU A 50 1.02 9.81 2.92
N PRO A 51 0.90 9.08 4.03
CA PRO A 51 0.42 9.67 5.26
C PRO A 51 1.52 10.46 5.97
N LEU A 52 1.11 11.55 6.62
CA LEU A 52 1.99 12.51 7.29
C LEU A 52 1.81 12.41 8.81
N VAL A 53 2.92 12.40 9.53
CA VAL A 53 2.92 12.45 10.99
C VAL A 53 3.78 13.58 11.49
N ARG A 54 3.41 14.16 12.62
CA ARG A 54 4.25 15.08 13.38
C ARG A 54 4.98 14.29 14.46
N THR A 55 6.30 14.35 14.46
CA THR A 55 7.12 13.73 15.52
C THR A 55 7.10 14.63 16.75
N ARG A 56 6.92 14.06 17.96
CA ARG A 56 7.00 14.85 19.21
C ARG A 56 8.41 14.86 19.81
N ASN A 57 9.23 13.88 19.44
CA ASN A 57 10.61 13.73 19.90
C ASN A 57 11.56 13.74 18.71
N ALA A 58 12.83 14.09 18.98
CA ALA A 58 13.86 14.00 17.96
C ALA A 58 14.03 12.54 17.52
N VAL A 59 14.00 12.30 16.21
CA VAL A 59 14.24 10.97 15.63
C VAL A 59 15.49 11.08 14.76
N PRO A 60 16.50 10.20 14.93
CA PRO A 60 17.61 10.14 13.98
C PRO A 60 17.04 9.74 12.62
N ALA A 61 17.22 10.57 11.59
CA ALA A 61 16.86 10.14 10.25
C ALA A 61 17.84 9.04 9.84
N SER A 62 17.32 7.83 9.64
CA SER A 62 18.08 6.75 9.00
C SER A 62 18.12 7.03 7.50
N GLY A 63 19.28 7.48 7.03
CA GLY A 63 19.57 7.80 5.64
C GLY A 63 20.89 8.58 5.50
N THR A 64 21.50 8.52 4.32
CA THR A 64 22.85 9.03 3.98
C THR A 64 23.08 10.53 4.21
N THR A 65 22.06 11.28 4.58
CA THR A 65 22.13 12.69 4.96
C THR A 65 21.82 12.77 6.45
N GLY A 66 22.83 13.05 7.29
CA GLY A 66 22.75 13.13 8.76
C GLY A 66 21.85 14.26 9.29
N THR A 67 20.59 14.28 8.85
CA THR A 67 19.57 15.28 9.13
C THR A 67 18.77 14.78 10.32
N THR A 68 18.90 15.43 11.47
CA THR A 68 18.10 15.07 12.65
C THR A 68 16.68 15.60 12.47
N ILE A 69 15.67 14.76 12.62
CA ILE A 69 14.27 15.22 12.66
C ILE A 69 14.06 15.88 14.01
N ALA A 70 13.71 17.16 14.02
CA ALA A 70 13.49 17.91 15.24
C ALA A 70 12.08 17.64 15.83
N PRO A 71 11.90 17.77 17.15
CA PRO A 71 10.58 17.77 17.76
C PRO A 71 9.64 18.77 17.06
N GLY A 72 8.46 18.30 16.67
CA GLY A 72 7.46 19.09 15.97
C GLY A 72 7.52 19.03 14.45
N ASP A 73 8.53 18.38 13.87
CA ASP A 73 8.65 18.23 12.41
C ASP A 73 7.58 17.30 11.86
N VAL A 74 7.05 17.68 10.69
CA VAL A 74 6.12 16.85 9.91
C VAL A 74 6.92 16.03 8.91
N ILE A 75 6.77 14.71 9.00
CA ILE A 75 7.43 13.74 8.13
C ILE A 75 6.38 12.92 7.38
N ARG A 76 6.68 12.58 6.13
CA ARG A 76 5.86 11.66 5.35
C ARG A 76 6.35 10.25 5.59
N LEU A 77 5.51 9.36 6.11
CA LEU A 77 5.86 7.96 6.29
C LEU A 77 6.15 7.30 4.92
N PRO A 78 7.11 6.37 4.84
CA PRO A 78 7.48 5.70 3.60
C PRO A 78 6.54 4.52 3.27
N CYS A 79 5.27 4.60 3.68
CA CYS A 79 4.20 3.68 3.28
C CYS A 79 3.25 4.35 2.28
N ASP A 80 2.48 3.55 1.56
CA ASP A 80 1.60 4.08 0.51
C ASP A 80 0.25 4.53 1.09
N VAL A 81 -0.33 3.75 2.01
CA VAL A 81 -1.57 4.09 2.72
C VAL A 81 -1.48 3.62 4.17
N ALA A 82 -1.79 4.50 5.12
CA ALA A 82 -2.08 4.09 6.50
C ALA A 82 -3.59 3.94 6.67
N VAL A 83 -4.03 2.88 7.35
CA VAL A 83 -5.44 2.65 7.67
C VAL A 83 -5.59 2.63 9.18
N LEU A 84 -6.22 3.67 9.71
CA LEU A 84 -6.47 3.78 11.15
C LEU A 84 -7.80 3.12 11.49
N MET A 85 -7.80 2.27 12.51
CA MET A 85 -9.03 1.66 13.01
C MET A 85 -9.73 2.61 13.98
N CYS A 86 -11.02 2.84 13.77
CA CYS A 86 -11.82 3.80 14.51
C CYS A 86 -13.05 3.12 15.13
N ASP A 87 -13.42 3.50 16.34
CA ASP A 87 -14.71 3.16 16.90
C ASP A 87 -15.74 4.16 16.33
N PRO A 88 -16.75 3.69 15.57
CA PRO A 88 -17.70 4.59 14.91
C PRO A 88 -18.68 5.27 15.88
N GLU A 89 -18.89 4.73 17.09
CA GLU A 89 -19.77 5.33 18.09
C GLU A 89 -19.07 6.49 18.80
N TRP A 90 -17.84 6.24 19.23
CA TRP A 90 -17.06 7.20 20.02
C TRP A 90 -16.22 8.15 19.17
N LYS A 91 -16.04 7.84 17.87
CA LYS A 91 -15.18 8.58 16.93
C LYS A 91 -13.75 8.73 17.44
N VAL A 92 -13.24 7.68 18.07
CA VAL A 92 -11.88 7.58 18.58
C VAL A 92 -11.15 6.44 17.91
N LYS A 93 -9.84 6.58 17.77
CA LYS A 93 -8.98 5.52 17.27
C LYS A 93 -8.88 4.36 18.27
N THR A 94 -8.80 3.12 17.78
CA THR A 94 -8.85 1.89 18.59
C THR A 94 -7.50 1.18 18.79
N GLY A 95 -6.39 1.86 18.49
CA GLY A 95 -5.02 1.39 18.80
C GLY A 95 -4.39 0.45 17.76
N VAL A 96 -5.13 -0.01 16.76
CA VAL A 96 -4.58 -0.77 15.62
C VAL A 96 -4.42 0.15 14.40
N GLU A 97 -3.24 0.07 13.78
CA GLU A 97 -2.93 0.74 12.52
C GLU A 97 -2.35 -0.25 11.52
N VAL A 98 -2.91 -0.25 10.31
CA VAL A 98 -2.41 -1.08 9.21
C VAL A 98 -1.74 -0.21 8.16
N PHE A 99 -0.50 -0.54 7.81
CA PHE A 99 0.33 0.17 6.84
C PHE A 99 0.46 -0.64 5.56
N ILE A 100 -0.06 -0.10 4.47
CA ILE A 100 -0.08 -0.75 3.17
C ILE A 100 1.17 -0.35 2.38
N PHE A 101 1.86 -1.36 1.85
CA PHE A 101 3.03 -1.22 0.98
C PHE A 101 2.74 -1.90 -0.36
N ILE A 102 2.48 -1.11 -1.38
CA ILE A 102 2.26 -1.57 -2.75
C ILE A 102 3.62 -1.70 -3.41
N HIS A 103 3.91 -2.85 -4.01
CA HIS A 103 5.14 -3.07 -4.78
C HIS A 103 5.22 -2.08 -5.95
N ARG A 104 6.31 -1.33 -6.07
CA ARG A 104 6.50 -0.33 -7.13
C ARG A 104 7.27 -0.92 -8.32
N PRO A 105 7.14 -0.35 -9.52
CA PRO A 105 8.00 -0.73 -10.64
C PRO A 105 9.47 -0.59 -10.28
N TYR A 106 10.28 -1.58 -10.68
CA TYR A 106 11.73 -1.62 -10.44
C TYR A 106 12.17 -1.65 -8.97
N GLU A 107 11.25 -1.82 -8.03
CA GLU A 107 11.56 -1.98 -6.61
C GLU A 107 12.03 -3.42 -6.33
N ASP A 108 13.12 -3.59 -5.56
CA ASP A 108 13.53 -4.91 -5.08
C ASP A 108 13.06 -5.17 -3.64
N PHE A 109 13.25 -6.39 -3.16
CA PHE A 109 12.85 -6.81 -1.81
C PHE A 109 13.46 -5.92 -0.72
N SER A 110 14.74 -5.54 -0.86
CA SER A 110 15.42 -4.67 0.10
C SER A 110 14.77 -3.30 0.17
N ASP A 111 14.36 -2.74 -0.96
CA ASP A 111 13.75 -1.41 -1.04
C ASP A 111 12.35 -1.44 -0.41
N LEU A 112 11.55 -2.44 -0.78
CA LEU A 112 10.21 -2.66 -0.24
C LEU A 112 10.24 -2.87 1.28
N LEU A 113 11.21 -3.65 1.79
CA LEU A 113 11.36 -3.89 3.22
C LEU A 113 11.93 -2.67 3.95
N ALA A 114 12.85 -1.93 3.34
CA ALA A 114 13.44 -0.72 3.92
C ALA A 114 12.35 0.32 4.20
N ARG A 115 11.35 0.45 3.32
CA ARG A 115 10.16 1.28 3.56
C ARG A 115 9.45 0.89 4.85
N TRP A 116 9.17 -0.40 5.06
CA TRP A 116 8.54 -0.84 6.32
C TRP A 116 9.43 -0.55 7.54
N ARG A 117 10.73 -0.86 7.48
CA ARG A 117 11.64 -0.59 8.61
C ARG A 117 11.73 0.89 8.94
N GLN A 118 11.76 1.75 7.92
CA GLN A 118 11.79 3.18 8.13
C GLN A 118 10.48 3.72 8.72
N THR A 119 9.33 3.18 8.31
CA THR A 119 8.05 3.45 8.98
C THR A 119 8.14 3.12 10.46
N GLN A 120 8.62 1.92 10.81
CA GLN A 120 8.74 1.52 12.21
C GLN A 120 9.65 2.44 13.02
N ILE A 121 10.80 2.83 12.47
CA ILE A 121 11.74 3.76 13.13
C ILE A 121 11.06 5.11 13.43
N TRP A 122 10.28 5.63 12.49
CA TRP A 122 9.59 6.90 12.66
C TRP A 122 8.41 6.86 13.62
N LEU A 123 7.78 5.69 13.78
CA LEU A 123 6.65 5.48 14.68
C LEU A 123 7.07 4.97 16.08
N ASP A 124 8.34 4.62 16.29
CA ASP A 124 8.87 4.17 17.59
C ASP A 124 8.78 5.25 18.68
N LYS A 125 8.76 6.52 18.29
CA LYS A 125 8.59 7.67 19.21
C LYS A 125 7.17 8.20 19.11
N GLU A 126 6.72 8.89 20.15
CA GLU A 126 5.45 9.59 20.14
C GLU A 126 5.27 10.45 18.87
N TYR A 127 4.19 10.17 18.15
CA TYR A 127 3.81 10.86 16.93
C TYR A 127 2.33 11.22 16.96
N GLU A 128 1.98 12.23 16.18
CA GLU A 128 0.61 12.66 15.98
C GLU A 128 0.27 12.62 14.49
N TRP A 129 -0.90 12.09 14.15
CA TRP A 129 -1.36 12.07 12.77
C TRP A 129 -1.74 13.47 12.30
N LEU A 130 -1.25 13.86 11.12
CA LEU A 130 -1.80 15.02 10.42
C LEU A 130 -3.09 14.59 9.70
N MET A 131 -4.21 14.63 10.43
CA MET A 131 -5.48 14.09 9.96
C MET A 131 -6.04 14.87 8.76
N PRO A 132 -6.62 14.18 7.76
CA PRO A 132 -7.39 14.83 6.71
C PRO A 132 -8.52 15.69 7.30
N SER A 133 -8.90 16.79 6.63
CA SER A 133 -9.86 17.77 7.15
C SER A 133 -11.16 17.17 7.69
N ARG A 134 -11.67 16.10 7.05
CA ARG A 134 -12.89 15.39 7.47
C ARG A 134 -12.75 14.69 8.83
N TYR A 135 -11.53 14.35 9.26
CA TYR A 135 -11.23 13.56 10.45
C TYR A 135 -10.43 14.34 11.51
N LYS A 136 -10.27 15.66 11.35
CA LYS A 136 -9.56 16.52 12.32
C LYS A 136 -10.08 16.46 13.76
N HIS A 137 -11.35 16.05 13.93
CA HIS A 137 -11.98 15.92 15.24
C HIS A 137 -11.60 14.63 15.97
N ILE A 138 -10.91 13.70 15.32
CA ILE A 138 -10.51 12.42 15.89
C ILE A 138 -9.14 12.58 16.52
N LEU A 139 -9.06 12.39 17.84
CA LEU A 139 -7.79 12.35 18.56
C LEU A 139 -6.98 11.15 18.08
N SER A 140 -5.81 11.42 17.52
CA SER A 140 -5.01 10.43 16.77
C SER A 140 -3.53 10.56 17.14
N GLU A 141 -3.22 10.24 18.39
CA GLU A 141 -1.84 10.18 18.91
C GLU A 141 -1.39 8.73 19.02
N GLY A 142 -0.21 8.41 18.46
CA GLY A 142 0.52 7.15 18.67
C GLY A 142 -0.29 5.87 18.49
N THR A 143 0.33 4.70 18.54
CA THR A 143 -0.44 3.45 18.58
C THR A 143 0.36 2.35 19.24
N ASP A 144 -0.35 1.41 19.86
CA ASP A 144 0.29 0.26 20.50
C ASP A 144 0.56 -0.88 19.50
N ASP A 145 -0.18 -0.93 18.39
CA ASP A 145 -0.10 -2.02 17.42
C ASP A 145 -0.02 -1.52 15.95
N THR A 146 1.21 -1.46 15.43
CA THR A 146 1.50 -1.15 14.01
C THR A 146 1.71 -2.42 13.20
N ARG A 147 0.98 -2.56 12.09
CA ARG A 147 0.96 -3.80 11.30
C ARG A 147 1.17 -3.53 9.81
N PRO A 148 2.13 -4.19 9.12
CA PRO A 148 2.29 -4.02 7.68
C PRO A 148 1.31 -4.91 6.91
N LEU A 149 0.96 -4.51 5.69
CA LEU A 149 0.36 -5.36 4.65
C LEU A 149 1.03 -5.06 3.31
N PHE A 150 1.69 -6.05 2.72
CA PHE A 150 2.32 -5.88 1.40
C PHE A 150 1.35 -6.28 0.29
N VAL A 151 1.26 -5.46 -0.76
CA VAL A 151 0.42 -5.72 -1.93
C VAL A 151 1.31 -5.95 -3.12
N LEU A 152 1.27 -7.18 -3.64
CA LEU A 152 2.08 -7.63 -4.76
C LEU A 152 1.21 -7.84 -5.99
N PHE A 153 1.85 -7.86 -7.14
CA PHE A 153 1.25 -8.24 -8.42
C PHE A 153 1.61 -9.68 -8.80
N PRO A 154 0.85 -10.36 -9.67
CA PRO A 154 1.20 -11.68 -10.19
C PRO A 154 2.62 -11.73 -10.78
N ASP A 155 3.02 -10.66 -11.46
CA ASP A 155 4.33 -10.48 -12.09
C ASP A 155 5.45 -10.05 -11.11
N THR A 156 5.17 -9.96 -9.81
CA THR A 156 6.19 -9.63 -8.80
C THR A 156 7.28 -10.71 -8.78
N PRO A 157 8.57 -10.33 -8.81
CA PRO A 157 9.67 -11.30 -8.76
C PRO A 157 9.56 -12.26 -7.57
N GLU A 158 9.79 -13.56 -7.79
CA GLU A 158 9.63 -14.57 -6.73
C GLU A 158 10.56 -14.32 -5.54
N ARG A 159 11.73 -13.70 -5.74
CA ARG A 159 12.63 -13.31 -4.65
C ARG A 159 11.98 -12.38 -3.62
N ILE A 160 11.09 -11.48 -4.04
CA ILE A 160 10.34 -10.59 -3.13
C ILE A 160 9.33 -11.42 -2.33
N ARG A 161 8.60 -12.32 -3.01
CA ARG A 161 7.65 -13.24 -2.36
C ARG A 161 8.36 -14.14 -1.34
N GLN A 162 9.49 -14.72 -1.71
CA GLN A 162 10.32 -15.56 -0.84
C GLN A 162 10.84 -14.76 0.36
N GLY A 163 11.31 -13.53 0.14
CA GLY A 163 11.78 -12.65 1.22
C GLY A 163 10.68 -12.32 2.23
N LEU A 164 9.47 -11.96 1.75
CA LEU A 164 8.33 -11.67 2.63
C LEU A 164 7.87 -12.91 3.41
N ARG A 165 7.80 -14.08 2.76
CA ARG A 165 7.50 -15.36 3.46
C ARG A 165 8.55 -15.67 4.52
N GLY A 166 9.84 -15.56 4.18
CA GLY A 166 10.95 -15.82 5.10
C GLY A 166 11.00 -14.86 6.29
N ALA A 167 10.54 -13.62 6.11
CA ALA A 167 10.40 -12.63 7.17
C ALA A 167 9.06 -12.72 7.95
N CYS A 168 8.21 -13.70 7.63
CA CYS A 168 6.85 -13.83 8.18
C CYS A 168 5.99 -12.56 8.01
N LEU A 169 6.18 -11.83 6.92
CA LEU A 169 5.44 -10.59 6.63
C LEU A 169 4.23 -10.88 5.74
N PRO A 170 3.04 -10.34 6.08
CA PRO A 170 1.82 -10.66 5.38
C PRO A 170 1.75 -9.92 4.04
N TYR A 171 1.34 -10.64 3.01
CA TYR A 171 1.13 -10.06 1.70
C TYR A 171 -0.11 -10.64 1.01
N VAL A 172 -0.65 -9.87 0.07
CA VAL A 172 -1.69 -10.32 -0.86
C VAL A 172 -1.24 -10.12 -2.30
N ILE A 173 -1.78 -10.92 -3.22
CA ILE A 173 -1.57 -10.75 -4.66
C ILE A 173 -2.80 -10.09 -5.26
N GLN A 174 -2.59 -9.05 -6.04
CA GLN A 174 -3.63 -8.24 -6.67
C GLN A 174 -3.41 -8.16 -8.18
N THR A 175 -4.40 -8.62 -8.93
CA THR A 175 -4.47 -8.41 -10.37
C THR A 175 -5.08 -7.04 -10.65
N VAL A 176 -4.48 -6.30 -11.56
CA VAL A 176 -4.96 -5.01 -12.06
C VAL A 176 -4.98 -5.12 -13.58
N GLN A 177 -6.06 -4.63 -14.17
CA GLN A 177 -6.15 -4.40 -15.61
C GLN A 177 -6.27 -2.90 -15.80
N THR A 178 -5.36 -2.32 -16.58
CA THR A 178 -5.47 -0.93 -17.02
C THR A 178 -5.77 -0.89 -18.52
N PRO A 179 -6.39 0.18 -19.05
CA PRO A 179 -6.62 0.30 -20.49
C PRO A 179 -5.35 0.22 -21.34
N GLU A 180 -4.19 0.49 -20.73
CA GLU A 180 -2.88 0.36 -21.35
C GLU A 180 -2.47 -1.11 -21.56
N ASP A 181 -3.00 -2.03 -20.76
CA ASP A 181 -2.72 -3.46 -20.92
C ASP A 181 -3.43 -4.01 -22.18
N ASP A 182 -4.62 -3.47 -22.51
CA ASP A 182 -5.40 -3.85 -23.69
C ASP A 182 -4.74 -3.40 -25.01
N LEU A 183 -3.87 -2.37 -24.97
CA LEU A 183 -3.18 -1.85 -26.16
C LEU A 183 -1.95 -2.67 -26.55
N ASP A 184 -1.40 -3.48 -25.64
CA ASP A 184 -0.25 -4.34 -25.93
C ASP A 184 -0.66 -5.76 -26.36
N GLU A 185 -1.94 -6.10 -26.25
CA GLU A 185 -2.53 -7.31 -26.84
C GLU A 185 -2.93 -7.05 -28.30
N GLU A 186 -1.93 -6.81 -29.17
CA GLU A 186 -2.17 -6.81 -30.62
C GLU A 186 -2.73 -8.19 -31.05
N PRO A 187 -3.84 -8.24 -31.81
CA PRO A 187 -4.34 -9.51 -32.33
C PRO A 187 -3.28 -10.07 -33.28
N VAL A 188 -2.79 -11.28 -32.98
CA VAL A 188 -1.92 -12.05 -33.88
C VAL A 188 -2.66 -12.26 -35.20
N SER A 189 -2.36 -11.39 -36.17
CA SER A 189 -2.72 -11.61 -37.56
C SER A 189 -1.95 -12.84 -38.04
N THR A 190 -2.65 -13.96 -38.17
CA THR A 190 -2.12 -15.14 -38.86
C THR A 190 -1.78 -14.75 -40.30
N PRO A 191 -0.54 -14.95 -40.78
CA PRO A 191 -0.24 -14.68 -42.18
C PRO A 191 -1.01 -15.67 -43.04
N GLU A 192 -1.89 -15.15 -43.90
CA GLU A 192 -2.49 -15.91 -44.99
C GLU A 192 -1.37 -16.59 -45.78
N THR A 193 -1.48 -17.91 -45.87
CA THR A 193 -0.60 -18.75 -46.66
C THR A 193 -0.68 -18.30 -48.12
N VAL A 194 0.39 -17.66 -48.61
CA VAL A 194 0.64 -17.50 -50.04
C VAL A 194 0.82 -18.89 -50.63
N MET A 195 -0.15 -19.35 -51.43
CA MET A 195 0.07 -20.46 -52.36
C MET A 195 0.42 -19.90 -53.75
N PRO A 196 1.36 -20.54 -54.46
CA PRO A 196 2.00 -19.96 -55.64
C PRO A 196 1.18 -20.16 -56.92
N GLU A 197 1.50 -19.32 -57.92
CA GLU A 197 1.08 -19.46 -59.31
C GLU A 197 1.34 -20.87 -59.86
N LEU A 198 0.38 -21.38 -60.63
CA LEU A 198 0.62 -22.40 -61.65
C LEU A 198 0.03 -21.91 -62.97
N ASP A 199 0.93 -21.57 -63.88
CA ASP A 199 0.73 -21.38 -65.32
C ASP A 199 0.02 -22.60 -65.97
N GLY A 200 -0.74 -22.35 -67.04
CA GLY A 200 -1.11 -23.41 -67.99
C GLY A 200 -2.19 -23.06 -69.01
N GLN A 201 -1.74 -22.54 -70.16
CA GLN A 201 -2.27 -22.64 -71.54
C GLN A 201 -3.79 -22.67 -71.83
#